data_AF-A0A9N9GSZ4-F1
#
_entry.id   AF-A0A9N9GSZ4-F1
#
_cell.length_a   1.000
_cell.length_b   1.000
_cell.length_c   1.000
_cell.angle_alpha   90.00
_cell.angle_beta   90.00
_cell.angle_gamma   90.00
#
_symmetry.space_group_name_H-M   'P 1'
#
loop_
_entity.id
_entity.type
_entity.pdbx_description
1 polymer ?
#
loop_
_entity_poly.entity_id
_entity_poly.type
_entity_poly.pdbx_seq_one_letter_code
_entity_poly.pdbx_strand_id
1 'polypeptide(L)'
;MVEPMEGVEPVGSSQQTDFKHFQPLITDLIKYADKIGESFENAELNKRICSVLFQRINTAAGEVKILRQLEDDYNALNNSSEDRLDFRKSKDTQKNKDEEAINMDMQDSEN
;
A
#
# COMPACT_ATOMS: atom_id res chain seq x y z
N MET A 1 -39.79 -39.71 10.74
CA MET A 1 -38.77 -39.63 9.67
C MET A 1 -38.47 -38.16 9.50
N VAL A 2 -37.31 -37.73 9.95
CA VAL A 2 -36.81 -36.36 9.80
C VAL A 2 -35.63 -36.49 8.85
N GLU A 3 -35.75 -35.91 7.66
CA GLU A 3 -34.65 -35.89 6.68
C GLU A 3 -33.52 -34.97 7.19
N PRO A 4 -32.24 -35.34 7.02
CA PRO A 4 -31.14 -34.50 7.42
C PRO A 4 -30.92 -33.42 6.36
N MET A 5 -30.94 -32.15 6.80
CA MET A 5 -30.58 -31.01 5.96
C MET A 5 -29.14 -31.13 5.48
N GLU A 6 -28.97 -31.12 4.15
CA GLU A 6 -27.69 -31.06 3.47
C GLU A 6 -26.98 -29.72 3.74
N GLY A 7 -25.69 -29.83 4.06
CA GLY A 7 -24.62 -28.94 3.61
C GLY A 7 -24.89 -27.43 3.66
N VAL A 8 -24.75 -26.82 4.84
CA VAL A 8 -24.29 -25.44 4.88
C VAL A 8 -22.78 -25.47 4.57
N GLU A 9 -22.44 -25.27 3.30
CA GLU A 9 -21.07 -24.96 2.87
C GLU A 9 -20.56 -23.78 3.72
N PRO A 10 -19.36 -23.88 4.32
CA PRO A 10 -18.81 -22.77 5.09
C PRO A 10 -18.63 -21.58 4.14
N VAL A 11 -19.32 -20.47 4.45
CA VAL A 11 -19.14 -19.18 3.80
C VAL A 11 -17.64 -18.90 3.79
N GLY A 12 -17.06 -19.00 2.59
CA GLY A 12 -15.62 -18.97 2.36
C GLY A 12 -14.98 -17.78 3.05
N SER A 13 -13.86 -18.06 3.71
CA SER A 13 -12.91 -17.08 4.21
C SER A 13 -12.82 -15.87 3.28
N SER A 14 -13.11 -14.66 3.79
CA SER A 14 -12.81 -13.41 3.10
C SER A 14 -11.34 -13.43 2.67
N GLN A 15 -11.09 -13.73 1.39
CA GLN A 15 -9.75 -13.62 0.83
C GLN A 15 -9.42 -12.14 0.79
N GLN A 16 -8.68 -11.68 1.79
CA GLN A 16 -8.13 -10.35 1.84
C GLN A 16 -7.02 -10.29 0.77
N THR A 17 -7.42 -9.95 -0.46
CA THR A 17 -6.47 -9.78 -1.57
C THR A 17 -5.63 -8.54 -1.32
N ASP A 18 -4.31 -8.70 -1.33
CA ASP A 18 -3.36 -7.59 -1.20
C ASP A 18 -3.58 -6.60 -2.36
N PHE A 19 -3.64 -5.30 -2.03
CA PHE A 19 -3.91 -4.22 -2.97
C PHE A 19 -2.91 -4.21 -4.14
N LYS A 20 -1.69 -4.71 -3.92
CA LYS A 20 -0.67 -4.92 -4.95
C LYS A 20 -1.15 -5.71 -6.17
N HIS A 21 -2.15 -6.60 -6.01
CA HIS A 21 -2.73 -7.35 -7.12
C HIS A 21 -3.48 -6.45 -8.11
N PHE A 22 -3.96 -5.29 -7.67
CA PHE A 22 -4.69 -4.33 -8.51
C PHE A 22 -3.80 -3.25 -9.13
N GLN A 23 -2.54 -3.14 -8.73
CA GLN A 23 -1.60 -2.14 -9.27
C GLN A 23 -1.48 -2.15 -10.81
N PRO A 24 -1.37 -3.31 -11.48
CA PRO A 24 -1.34 -3.35 -12.95
C PRO A 24 -2.61 -2.74 -13.57
N LEU A 25 -3.78 -3.09 -13.02
CA LEU A 25 -5.07 -2.58 -13.49
C LEU A 25 -5.20 -1.07 -13.27
N ILE A 26 -4.79 -0.56 -12.10
CA ILE A 26 -4.77 0.87 -11.77
C ILE A 26 -3.90 1.63 -12.78
N THR A 27 -2.71 1.11 -13.08
CA THR A 27 -1.78 1.71 -14.04
C THR A 27 -2.38 1.76 -15.44
N ASP A 28 -2.96 0.66 -15.90
CA ASP A 28 -3.60 0.59 -17.21
C ASP A 28 -4.79 1.54 -17.31
N LEU A 29 -5.65 1.61 -16.28
CA LEU A 29 -6.80 2.52 -16.24
C LEU A 29 -6.37 3.98 -16.37
N ILE A 30 -5.34 4.40 -15.64
CA ILE A 30 -4.79 5.76 -15.73
C ILE A 30 -4.30 6.03 -17.16
N LYS A 31 -3.52 5.10 -17.73
CA LYS A 31 -3.00 5.22 -19.10
C LYS A 31 -4.11 5.31 -20.15
N TYR A 32 -5.19 4.55 -20.00
CA TYR A 32 -6.34 4.64 -20.91
C TYR A 32 -7.09 5.96 -20.74
N ALA A 33 -7.26 6.45 -19.52
CA ALA A 33 -7.89 7.75 -19.28
C ALA A 33 -7.11 8.90 -19.95
N ASP A 34 -5.77 8.88 -19.87
CA ASP A 34 -4.91 9.89 -20.50
C ASP A 34 -5.05 9.85 -22.04
N LYS A 35 -5.01 8.67 -22.65
CA LYS A 35 -5.25 8.50 -24.10
C LYS A 35 -6.63 8.97 -24.57
N ILE A 36 -7.64 8.79 -23.72
CA ILE A 36 -8.99 9.30 -24.02
C ILE A 36 -9.04 10.82 -23.92
N GLY A 37 -8.26 11.43 -23.01
CA GLY A 37 -8.04 12.87 -22.97
C GLY A 37 -7.45 13.40 -24.26
N GLU A 38 -6.37 12.80 -24.75
CA GLU A 38 -5.76 13.14 -26.04
C GLU A 38 -6.77 13.01 -27.20
N SER A 39 -7.58 11.95 -27.18
CA SER A 39 -8.62 11.74 -28.21
C SER A 39 -9.73 12.81 -28.14
N PHE A 40 -10.12 13.24 -26.93
CA PHE A 40 -11.10 14.31 -26.73
C PHE A 40 -10.59 15.67 -27.23
N GLU A 41 -9.34 16.00 -26.92
CA GLU A 41 -8.70 17.24 -27.37
C GLU A 41 -8.70 17.34 -28.90
N ASN A 42 -8.37 16.22 -29.57
CA ASN A 42 -8.30 16.13 -31.03
C ASN A 42 -9.65 15.91 -31.73
N ALA A 43 -10.75 15.66 -31.00
CA ALA A 43 -12.04 15.38 -31.63
C ALA A 43 -12.61 16.61 -32.37
N GLU A 44 -12.83 16.56 -33.68
CA GLU A 44 -13.38 17.71 -34.43
C GLU A 44 -14.91 17.80 -34.36
N LEU A 45 -15.57 16.67 -34.09
CA LEU A 45 -17.03 16.56 -34.05
C LEU A 45 -17.51 16.10 -32.67
N ASN A 46 -18.81 16.30 -32.41
CA ASN A 46 -19.47 15.84 -31.19
C ASN A 46 -18.81 16.31 -29.88
N LYS A 47 -18.10 17.45 -29.89
CA LYS A 47 -17.37 18.02 -28.74
C LYS A 47 -18.18 18.02 -27.45
N ARG A 48 -19.49 18.33 -27.50
CA ARG A 48 -20.37 18.31 -26.33
C ARG A 48 -20.50 16.92 -25.71
N ILE A 49 -20.71 15.89 -26.52
CA ILE A 49 -20.84 14.51 -26.06
C ILE A 49 -19.47 14.00 -25.58
N CYS A 50 -18.42 14.24 -26.35
CA CYS A 50 -17.05 13.85 -25.97
C CYS A 50 -16.62 14.53 -24.66
N SER A 51 -17.03 15.79 -24.41
CA SER A 51 -16.76 16.49 -23.16
C SER A 51 -17.44 15.82 -21.96
N VAL A 52 -18.71 15.44 -22.08
CA VAL A 52 -19.43 14.73 -21.01
C VAL A 52 -18.80 13.36 -20.72
N LEU A 53 -18.40 12.63 -21.77
CA LEU A 53 -17.72 11.33 -21.62
C LEU A 53 -16.35 11.51 -20.95
N PHE A 54 -15.57 12.48 -21.42
CA PHE A 54 -14.25 12.78 -20.85
C PHE A 54 -14.35 13.19 -19.38
N GLN A 55 -15.33 14.02 -19.00
CA GLN A 55 -15.54 14.39 -17.60
C GLN A 55 -15.78 13.17 -16.70
N ARG A 56 -16.64 12.24 -17.13
CA ARG A 56 -16.92 11.01 -16.36
C ARG A 56 -15.68 10.14 -16.19
N ILE A 57 -14.91 9.99 -17.27
CA ILE A 57 -13.67 9.21 -17.26
C ILE A 57 -12.63 9.88 -16.36
N ASN A 58 -12.49 11.20 -16.45
CA ASN A 58 -11.54 11.96 -15.65
C ASN A 58 -11.89 11.90 -14.15
N THR A 59 -13.18 11.96 -13.79
CA THR A 59 -13.61 11.75 -12.40
C THR A 59 -13.25 10.35 -11.91
N ALA A 60 -13.57 9.30 -12.67
CA ALA A 60 -13.24 7.92 -12.29
C ALA A 60 -11.72 7.70 -12.18
N ALA A 61 -10.94 8.25 -13.11
CA ALA A 61 -9.49 8.19 -13.08
C ALA A 61 -8.91 8.96 -11.87
N GLY A 62 -9.53 10.06 -11.45
CA GLY A 62 -9.18 10.79 -10.23
C GLY A 62 -9.28 9.93 -8.98
N GLU A 63 -10.41 9.22 -8.80
CA GLU A 63 -10.60 8.30 -7.68
C GLU A 63 -9.56 7.18 -7.68
N VAL A 64 -9.26 6.60 -8.85
CA VAL A 64 -8.22 5.57 -9.00
C VAL A 64 -6.83 6.11 -8.66
N LYS A 65 -6.51 7.36 -9.03
CA LYS A 65 -5.25 8.03 -8.66
C LYS A 65 -5.15 8.25 -7.14
N ILE A 66 -6.26 8.59 -6.48
CA ILE A 66 -6.31 8.72 -5.01
C ILE A 66 -6.02 7.38 -4.35
N LEU A 67 -6.63 6.29 -4.81
CA LEU A 67 -6.39 4.95 -4.27
C LEU A 67 -4.90 4.56 -4.39
N ARG A 68 -4.27 4.86 -5.52
CA ARG A 68 -2.82 4.65 -5.70
C ARG A 68 -2.00 5.48 -4.72
N GLN A 69 -2.31 6.76 -4.55
CA GLN A 69 -1.60 7.64 -3.63
C GLN A 69 -1.69 7.14 -2.18
N LEU A 70 -2.87 6.67 -1.76
CA LEU A 70 -3.07 6.13 -0.42
C LEU A 70 -2.22 4.88 -0.16
N GLU A 71 -2.04 4.01 -1.17
CA GLU A 71 -1.14 2.86 -1.04
C GLU A 71 0.32 3.31 -0.95
N ASP A 72 0.75 4.25 -1.79
CA ASP A 72 2.11 4.79 -1.77
C ASP A 72 2.42 5.44 -0.40
N ASP A 73 1.48 6.21 0.15
CA ASP A 73 1.60 6.83 1.47
C ASP A 73 1.66 5.79 2.60
N TYR A 74 0.82 4.75 2.53
CA TYR A 74 0.83 3.65 3.50
C TYR A 74 2.17 2.90 3.48
N ASN A 75 2.69 2.59 2.28
CA ASN A 75 3.98 1.95 2.12
C ASN A 75 5.13 2.83 2.64
N ALA A 76 5.10 4.13 2.36
CA ALA A 76 6.11 5.08 2.85
C ALA A 76 6.13 5.17 4.38
N LEU A 77 4.96 5.18 5.03
CA LEU A 77 4.86 5.17 6.49
C LEU A 77 5.43 3.88 7.09
N ASN A 78 5.08 2.71 6.53
CA ASN A 78 5.59 1.42 7.01
C ASN A 78 7.11 1.32 6.88
N ASN A 79 7.68 1.74 5.74
CA ASN A 79 9.12 1.72 5.51
C ASN A 79 9.85 2.68 6.47
N SER A 80 9.25 3.83 6.81
CA SER A 80 9.83 4.77 7.79
C SER A 80 9.83 4.23 9.22
N SER A 81 8.87 3.39 9.60
CA SER A 81 8.86 2.73 10.91
C SER A 81 9.93 1.65 11.06
N GLU A 82 10.27 0.93 9.99
CA GLU A 82 11.35 -0.08 10.02
C GLU A 82 12.72 0.58 10.23
N ASP A 83 13.01 1.68 9.54
CA ASP A 83 14.26 2.47 9.74
C ASP A 83 14.42 2.95 11.20
N ARG A 84 13.32 3.27 11.89
CA ARG A 84 13.35 3.70 13.30
C ARG A 84 13.58 2.53 14.27
N LEU A 85 13.11 1.33 13.92
CA LEU A 85 13.34 0.12 14.72
C LEU A 85 14.80 -0.32 14.64
N ASP A 86 15.43 -0.22 13.48
CA ASP A 86 16.85 -0.57 13.30
C ASP A 86 17.79 0.44 13.99
N PHE A 87 17.41 1.72 14.02
CA PHE A 87 18.12 2.72 14.82
C PHE A 87 18.01 2.46 16.33
N ARG A 88 16.85 2.01 16.82
CA ARG A 88 16.67 1.63 18.24
C ARG A 88 17.48 0.39 18.61
N LYS A 89 17.41 -0.68 17.81
CA LYS A 89 18.21 -1.90 18.03
C LYS A 89 19.72 -1.61 18.06
N SER A 90 20.19 -0.70 17.21
CA SER A 90 21.59 -0.26 17.20
C SER A 90 21.98 0.48 18.50
N LYS A 91 21.09 1.29 19.09
CA LYS A 91 21.33 1.95 20.38
C LYS A 91 21.36 0.97 21.54
N ASP A 92 20.45 0.01 21.57
CA ASP A 92 20.38 -0.99 22.65
C ASP A 92 21.60 -1.93 22.62
N THR A 93 22.09 -2.26 21.42
CA THR A 93 23.33 -3.06 21.26
C THR A 93 24.58 -2.30 21.73
N GLN A 94 24.64 -0.98 21.57
CA GLN A 94 25.77 -0.19 22.07
C GLN A 94 25.71 -0.02 23.60
N LYS A 95 24.53 0.23 24.15
CA LYS A 95 24.34 0.38 25.60
C LYS A 95 24.74 -0.89 26.37
N ASN A 96 24.40 -2.07 25.85
CA ASN A 96 24.80 -3.33 26.48
C ASN A 96 26.32 -3.58 26.44
N LYS A 97 27.03 -3.10 25.41
CA LYS A 97 28.50 -3.21 25.32
C LYS A 97 29.21 -2.28 26.29
N ASP A 98 28.66 -1.09 26.49
CA ASP A 98 29.22 -0.10 27.42
C ASP A 98 29.02 -0.56 28.88
N GLU A 99 27.90 -1.24 29.20
CA GLU A 99 27.66 -1.86 30.51
C GLU A 99 28.55 -3.09 30.79
N GLU A 100 28.86 -3.91 29.77
CA GLU A 100 29.84 -5.01 29.90
C GLU A 100 31.27 -4.50 30.13
N ALA A 101 31.66 -3.39 29.49
CA ALA A 101 32.99 -2.79 29.67
C ALA A 101 33.19 -2.23 31.09
N ILE A 102 32.17 -1.59 31.66
CA ILE A 102 32.21 -1.06 33.04
C ILE A 102 32.30 -2.20 34.07
N ASN A 103 31.71 -3.36 33.78
CA ASN A 103 31.70 -4.49 34.71
C ASN A 103 33.03 -5.28 34.69
N MET A 104 33.80 -5.23 33.60
CA MET A 104 35.14 -5.83 33.53
C MET A 104 36.20 -4.98 34.24
N ASP A 105 36.15 -3.65 34.15
CA ASP A 105 37.13 -2.76 34.83
C ASP A 105 37.05 -2.81 36.37
N MET A 106 35.93 -3.25 36.94
CA MET A 106 35.79 -3.40 38.40
C MET A 106 36.48 -4.67 38.95
N GLN A 107 36.71 -5.70 38.13
CA GLN A 107 37.31 -6.96 38.57
C GLN A 107 38.85 -6.92 38.69
N ASP A 108 39.50 -5.90 38.11
CA ASP A 108 40.96 -5.72 38.21
C ASP A 108 41.39 -4.83 39.40
N SER A 109 40.43 -4.38 40.23
CA SER A 109 40.68 -3.48 41.37
C SER A 109 40.62 -4.13 42.76
N GLU A 110 40.34 -5.45 42.83
CA GLU A 110 40.26 -6.20 44.09
C GLU A 110 41.33 -7.30 44.25
N ASN A 111 42.48 -7.23 43.57
CA ASN A 111 43.58 -8.17 43.76
C ASN A 111 44.91 -7.50 44.14
#